data_AF-A0A2T5K4X5-F1
#
_entry.id   AF-A0A2T5K4X5-F1
#
_cell.length_a   1.000
_cell.length_b   1.000
_cell.length_c   1.000
_cell.angle_alpha   90.00
_cell.angle_beta   90.00
_cell.angle_gamma   90.00
#
_symmetry.space_group_name_H-M   'P 1'
#
loop_
_entity.id
_entity.type
_entity.pdbx_description
1 polymer ?
#
loop_
_entity_poly.entity_id
_entity_poly.type
_entity_poly.pdbx_seq_one_letter_code
_entity_poly.pdbx_strand_id
1 'polypeptide(L)'
;MKSRNDYTIDTVRDRLAQTLDGLLDKKNPLEIDRARAVGDIAQVLINSVKVEVDHMRVTGTSGSGFIPDRRPDVPGLPNGTHSPARGVLVHKMDDRK
;
A
#
# COMPACT_ATOMS: atom_id res chain seq x y z
N MET A 1 5.00 18.81 16.21
CA MET A 1 5.74 18.49 14.96
C MET A 1 4.78 18.62 13.79
N LYS A 2 5.14 19.42 12.79
CA LYS A 2 4.31 19.67 11.60
C LYS A 2 4.22 18.36 10.80
N SER A 3 3.00 17.88 10.57
CA SER A 3 2.69 16.65 9.82
C SER A 3 3.44 16.66 8.49
N ARG A 4 4.34 15.68 8.30
CA ARG A 4 4.92 15.38 7.00
C ARG A 4 3.74 15.02 6.12
N ASN A 5 3.60 15.70 4.98
CA ASN A 5 2.54 15.39 4.03
C ASN A 5 2.91 14.03 3.43
N ASP A 6 2.49 12.95 4.08
CA ASP A 6 2.87 11.58 3.74
C ASP A 6 2.06 11.17 2.50
N TYR A 7 2.58 11.49 1.32
CA TYR A 7 2.03 11.04 0.04
C TYR A 7 2.27 9.53 -0.09
N THR A 8 1.35 8.74 0.43
CA THR A 8 1.32 7.28 0.26
C THR A 8 0.29 6.88 -0.78
N ILE A 9 0.35 5.64 -1.23
CA ILE A 9 -0.66 5.08 -2.13
C ILE A 9 -2.10 5.22 -1.58
N ASP A 10 -2.28 5.13 -0.27
CA ASP A 10 -3.60 5.25 0.35
C ASP A 10 -4.12 6.69 0.26
N THR A 11 -3.26 7.68 0.53
CA THR A 11 -3.61 9.10 0.37
C THR A 11 -3.99 9.44 -1.08
N VAL A 12 -3.33 8.84 -2.07
CA VAL A 12 -3.67 9.05 -3.49
C VAL A 12 -5.04 8.45 -3.81
N ARG A 13 -5.32 7.24 -3.34
CA ARG A 13 -6.63 6.58 -3.52
C ARG A 13 -7.76 7.41 -2.90
N ASP A 14 -7.55 7.94 -1.70
CA ASP A 14 -8.54 8.77 -1.01
C ASP A 14 -8.86 10.05 -1.79
N ARG A 15 -7.84 10.71 -2.36
CA ARG A 15 -8.03 11.93 -3.18
C ARG A 15 -8.76 11.62 -4.49
N LEU A 16 -8.48 10.48 -5.12
CA LEU A 16 -9.18 10.06 -6.32
C LEU A 16 -10.65 9.73 -6.03
N ALA A 17 -10.93 9.04 -4.92
CA ALA A 17 -12.30 8.78 -4.48
C ALA A 17 -13.06 10.09 -4.22
N GLN A 18 -12.45 11.06 -3.51
CA GLN A 18 -13.04 12.38 -3.29
C GLN A 18 -13.32 13.14 -4.60
N THR A 19 -12.48 12.96 -5.62
CA THR A 19 -12.68 13.56 -6.95
C THR A 19 -13.88 12.92 -7.66
N LEU A 20 -14.00 11.59 -7.56
CA LEU A 20 -15.16 10.83 -8.04
C LEU A 20 -16.45 11.30 -7.35
N ASP A 21 -16.45 11.42 -6.03
CA ASP A 21 -17.60 11.92 -5.27
C ASP A 21 -17.97 13.35 -5.68
N GLY A 22 -16.98 14.22 -5.85
CA GLY A 22 -17.18 15.59 -6.33
C GLY A 22 -17.77 15.66 -7.73
N LEU A 23 -17.40 14.76 -8.64
CA LEU A 23 -17.99 14.67 -9.98
C LEU A 23 -19.44 14.18 -9.96
N LEU A 24 -19.80 13.35 -8.97
CA LEU A 24 -21.15 12.82 -8.80
C LEU A 24 -22.09 13.77 -8.03
N ASP A 25 -21.54 14.80 -7.37
CA ASP A 25 -22.32 15.80 -6.63
C ASP A 25 -23.16 16.66 -7.60
N LYS A 26 -24.47 16.47 -7.55
CA LYS A 26 -25.42 17.24 -8.39
C LYS A 26 -25.64 18.67 -7.90
N LYS A 27 -25.35 18.96 -6.64
CA LYS A 27 -25.56 20.28 -6.01
C LYS A 27 -24.34 21.17 -6.18
N ASN A 28 -23.15 20.60 -6.06
CA ASN A 28 -21.90 21.32 -6.22
C ASN A 28 -20.86 20.45 -6.97
N PRO A 29 -21.07 20.23 -8.28
CA PRO A 29 -20.21 19.35 -9.05
C PRO A 29 -18.80 19.92 -9.16
N LEU A 30 -17.80 19.03 -9.07
CA LEU A 30 -16.43 19.37 -9.40
C LEU A 30 -16.32 19.72 -10.89
N GLU A 31 -15.54 20.76 -11.17
CA GLU A 31 -15.26 21.21 -12.53
C GLU A 31 -14.45 20.13 -13.30
N ILE A 32 -14.78 19.93 -14.58
CA ILE A 32 -14.29 18.79 -15.38
C ILE A 32 -12.80 18.92 -15.71
N ASP A 33 -12.29 20.12 -16.00
CA ASP A 33 -10.87 20.34 -16.26
C ASP A 33 -10.02 20.08 -15.00
N ARG A 34 -10.53 20.46 -13.83
CA ARG A 34 -9.93 20.08 -12.54
C ARG A 34 -9.90 18.57 -12.35
N ALA A 35 -11.01 17.89 -12.63
CA ALA A 35 -11.05 16.43 -12.55
C ALA A 35 -10.08 15.76 -13.52
N ARG A 36 -9.94 16.30 -14.73
CA ARG A 36 -8.95 15.84 -15.72
C ARG A 36 -7.52 16.01 -15.19
N ALA A 37 -7.19 17.18 -14.63
CA ALA A 37 -5.88 17.43 -14.04
C ALA A 37 -5.56 16.46 -12.88
N VAL A 38 -6.55 16.10 -12.06
CA VAL A 38 -6.40 15.06 -11.02
C VAL A 38 -6.08 13.70 -11.66
N GLY A 39 -6.79 13.33 -12.74
CA GLY A 39 -6.54 12.10 -13.48
C GLY A 39 -5.10 12.02 -14.04
N ASP A 40 -4.61 13.10 -14.62
CA ASP A 40 -3.26 13.18 -15.17
C ASP A 40 -2.18 13.01 -14.09
N ILE A 41 -2.34 13.69 -12.94
CA ILE A 41 -1.41 13.56 -11.81
C ILE A 41 -1.46 12.14 -11.22
N ALA A 42 -2.65 11.54 -11.12
CA ALA A 42 -2.82 10.17 -10.66
C ALA A 42 -2.10 9.17 -11.57
N GLN A 43 -2.15 9.37 -12.88
CA GLN A 43 -1.46 8.52 -13.82
C GLN A 43 0.07 8.59 -13.65
N VAL A 44 0.62 9.78 -13.42
CA VAL A 44 2.05 9.96 -13.10
C VAL A 44 2.41 9.23 -11.81
N LEU A 45 1.60 9.35 -10.75
CA LEU A 45 1.82 8.66 -9.47
C LEU A 45 1.78 7.14 -9.61
N ILE A 46 0.81 6.60 -10.36
CA ILE A 46 0.71 5.15 -10.64
C ILE A 46 1.96 4.66 -11.38
N ASN A 47 2.52 5.46 -12.29
CA ASN A 47 3.75 5.10 -12.98
C ASN A 47 4.94 5.06 -12.01
N SER A 48 5.04 5.99 -11.05
CA SER A 48 6.05 5.93 -9.97
C SER A 48 5.89 4.68 -9.10
N VAL A 49 4.65 4.30 -8.77
CA VAL A 49 4.36 3.06 -8.02
C VAL A 49 4.89 1.83 -8.72
N LYS A 50 4.74 1.74 -10.05
CA LYS A 50 5.24 0.60 -10.83
C LYS A 50 6.75 0.45 -10.67
N VAL A 51 7.49 1.56 -10.74
CA VAL A 51 8.95 1.57 -10.53
C VAL A 51 9.31 1.10 -9.11
N GLU A 52 8.55 1.50 -8.09
CA GLU A 52 8.78 1.03 -6.72
C GLU A 52 8.45 -0.46 -6.55
N VAL A 53 7.41 -0.96 -7.22
CA VAL A 53 7.12 -2.42 -7.28
C VAL A 53 8.26 -3.17 -7.95
N ASP A 54 8.78 -2.67 -9.05
CA ASP A 54 9.91 -3.27 -9.75
C ASP A 54 11.15 -3.29 -8.86
N HIS A 55 11.44 -2.18 -8.18
CA HIS A 55 12.51 -2.12 -7.18
C HIS A 55 12.34 -3.18 -6.09
N MET A 56 11.14 -3.30 -5.50
CA MET A 56 10.85 -4.30 -4.48
C MET A 56 11.06 -5.73 -5.00
N ARG A 57 10.64 -6.01 -6.24
CA ARG A 57 10.84 -7.33 -6.88
C ARG A 57 12.31 -7.67 -7.07
N VAL A 58 13.14 -6.68 -7.45
CA VAL A 58 14.58 -6.87 -7.69
C VAL A 58 15.36 -6.99 -6.38
N THR A 59 15.02 -6.19 -5.38
CA THR A 59 15.76 -6.09 -4.11
C THR A 59 15.26 -7.06 -3.03
N GLY A 60 14.06 -7.60 -3.19
CA GLY A 60 13.40 -8.44 -2.18
C GLY A 60 12.85 -7.66 -0.99
N THR A 61 12.75 -6.33 -1.06
CA THR A 61 12.15 -5.53 0.00
C THR A 61 10.63 -5.69 0.02
N SER A 62 10.04 -5.59 1.21
CA SER A 62 8.61 -5.81 1.46
C SER A 62 7.74 -4.55 1.32
N GLY A 63 8.38 -3.40 1.13
CA GLY A 63 7.75 -2.10 1.05
C GLY A 63 8.77 -1.01 0.69
N SER A 64 8.28 0.22 0.66
CA SER A 64 8.99 1.43 0.31
C SER A 64 8.39 2.64 1.05
N GLY A 65 8.93 3.84 0.81
CA GLY A 65 8.38 5.08 1.37
C GLY A 65 6.97 5.41 0.86
N PHE A 66 6.62 4.95 -0.34
CA PHE A 66 5.30 5.20 -0.95
C PHE A 66 4.33 4.01 -0.77
N ILE A 67 4.83 2.78 -0.85
CA ILE A 67 4.09 1.53 -0.65
C ILE A 67 4.46 0.98 0.73
N PRO A 68 3.64 1.22 1.77
CA PRO A 68 3.98 0.79 3.11
C PRO A 68 4.04 -0.74 3.21
N ASP A 69 5.04 -1.23 3.94
CA ASP A 69 5.17 -2.63 4.31
C ASP A 69 4.08 -2.99 5.33
N ARG A 70 2.94 -3.48 4.83
CA ARG A 70 1.83 -3.97 5.67
C ARG A 70 2.06 -5.41 6.13
N ARG A 71 3.25 -5.71 6.64
CA ARG A 71 3.41 -6.92 7.45
C ARG A 71 2.50 -6.77 8.68
N PRO A 72 1.56 -7.70 8.92
CA PRO A 72 0.83 -7.72 10.18
C PRO A 72 1.86 -7.74 11.32
N ASP A 73 1.62 -7.01 12.40
CA ASP A 73 2.39 -7.16 13.62
C ASP A 73 2.07 -8.53 14.22
N VAL A 74 2.64 -9.58 13.64
CA VAL A 74 2.68 -10.85 14.35
C VAL A 74 3.44 -10.57 15.66
N PRO A 75 2.83 -10.77 16.84
CA PRO A 75 3.55 -10.66 18.10
C PRO A 75 4.84 -11.45 17.93
N GLY A 76 5.98 -10.78 18.17
CA GLY A 76 7.30 -11.33 17.88
C GLY A 76 7.33 -12.77 18.34
N LEU A 77 7.48 -13.69 17.38
CA LEU A 77 7.42 -15.10 17.68
C LEU A 77 8.48 -15.39 18.77
N PRO A 78 8.21 -16.29 19.74
CA PRO A 78 9.15 -16.58 20.83
C PRO A 78 10.56 -16.85 20.30
N ASN A 79 11.58 -16.32 20.98
CA ASN A 79 12.96 -16.46 20.55
C ASN A 79 13.28 -17.94 20.21
N GLY A 80 13.70 -18.24 18.97
CA GLY A 80 13.90 -19.61 18.47
C GLY A 80 12.84 -20.13 17.49
N THR A 81 11.79 -19.35 17.20
CA THR A 81 10.82 -19.68 16.15
C THR A 81 11.20 -19.01 14.83
N HIS A 82 11.43 -19.85 13.81
CA HIS A 82 11.58 -19.40 12.43
C HIS A 82 10.28 -19.68 11.70
N SER A 83 9.72 -18.68 11.00
CA SER A 83 8.63 -18.95 10.06
C SER A 83 9.16 -19.92 8.99
N PRO A 84 8.48 -21.05 8.74
CA PRO A 84 8.92 -21.97 7.70
C PRO A 84 8.94 -21.23 6.35
N ALA A 85 9.95 -21.53 5.52
CA ALA A 85 10.01 -21.00 4.17
C ALA A 85 8.72 -21.38 3.41
N ARG A 86 8.24 -20.51 2.53
CA ARG A 86 7.06 -20.79 1.69
C ARG A 86 7.28 -22.12 0.95
N GLY A 87 6.37 -23.08 1.16
CA GLY A 87 6.44 -24.43 0.59
C GLY A 87 6.93 -25.52 1.55
N VAL A 88 7.27 -25.18 2.80
CA VAL A 88 7.67 -26.17 3.82
C VAL A 88 6.48 -26.59 4.68
N LEU A 89 6.21 -27.89 4.73
CA LEU A 89 5.22 -28.49 5.62
C LEU A 89 5.89 -28.74 7.00
N VAL A 90 5.41 -28.06 8.04
CA VAL A 90 5.87 -28.32 9.42
C VAL A 90 4.92 -29.31 10.06
N HIS A 91 5.40 -30.52 10.38
CA HIS A 91 4.64 -31.49 11.13
C HIS A 91 4.78 -31.17 12.63
N LYS A 92 3.64 -30.92 13.30
CA LYS A 92 3.63 -30.69 14.75
C LYS A 92 3.87 -32.03 15.43
N MET A 93 5.01 -32.19 16.09
CA MET A 93 5.23 -33.34 16.97
C MET A 93 4.35 -33.13 18.21
N ASP A 94 3.30 -33.94 18.36
CA ASP A 94 2.52 -33.98 19.59
C ASP A 94 3.27 -34.84 20.60
N ASP A 95 3.92 -34.19 21.56
CA ASP A 95 4.49 -34.85 22.74
C ASP A 95 3.34 -35.29 23.67
N ARG A 96 2.70 -36.42 23.33
CA ARG A 96 1.87 -37.17 24.27
C ARG A 96 2.74 -38.20 24.97
N LYS A 97 3.00 -37.96 26.26
CA LYS A 97 3.42 -39.00 27.20
C LYS A 97 2.39 -39.11 28.31
#